data_AF-A0A0F5IUR6-F1
#
_entry.id   AF-A0A0F5IUR6-F1
#
_cell.length_a   1.000
_cell.length_b   1.000
_cell.length_c   1.000
_cell.angle_alpha   90.00
_cell.angle_beta   90.00
_cell.angle_gamma   90.00
#
_symmetry.space_group_name_H-M   'P 1'
#
loop_
_entity.id
_entity.type
_entity.pdbx_description
1 polymer ?
#
loop_
_entity_poly.entity_id
_entity_poly.type
_entity_poly.pdbx_seq_one_letter_code
_entity_poly.pdbx_strand_id
1 'polypeptide(L)'
;MELTDLNLLLKLLFSHLIVDFILQTNKIVRKKREGKYQYHIIHSLTQALVTYIVAGLWNCWFIIPIIFITHFAIDLWKITQKEKLYSFIIDQVLHILVLCTLWVVITKQYAAVGDILQNIMKCDKCWIYLIGYLLILKPASIFLGLFTKRWREKGNVSESLQNAGQWIGYLERILIITFILIGKIEAIGFLLAAKSIFRFGELNKSKEIKTTEYVLIGTLASFTIAIIIGLIMNWLSTYPGSVI
;
A
#
# COMPACT_ATOMS: atom_id res chain seq x y z
N MET A 1 -3.33 23.27 -15.14
CA MET A 1 -4.39 22.73 -16.00
C MET A 1 -5.18 21.72 -15.18
N GLU A 2 -6.51 21.83 -15.08
CA GLU A 2 -7.32 20.90 -14.28
C GLU A 2 -7.44 19.54 -14.97
N LEU A 3 -7.43 18.45 -14.19
CA LEU A 3 -7.74 17.12 -14.68
C LEU A 3 -9.22 17.07 -15.06
N THR A 4 -9.53 17.04 -16.35
CA THR A 4 -10.91 16.80 -16.79
C THR A 4 -11.25 15.31 -16.69
N ASP A 5 -12.53 14.97 -16.61
CA ASP A 5 -13.01 13.58 -16.77
C ASP A 5 -12.44 12.56 -15.77
N LEU A 6 -12.20 12.97 -14.52
CA LEU A 6 -11.91 12.04 -13.41
C LEU A 6 -12.99 10.95 -13.29
N ASN A 7 -14.23 11.27 -13.65
CA ASN A 7 -15.33 10.30 -13.71
C ASN A 7 -15.00 9.07 -14.57
N LEU A 8 -14.32 9.27 -15.70
CA LEU A 8 -13.92 8.17 -16.58
C LEU A 8 -12.87 7.29 -15.90
N LEU A 9 -11.82 7.88 -15.32
CA LEU A 9 -10.79 7.10 -14.61
C LEU A 9 -11.40 6.28 -13.47
N LEU A 10 -12.32 6.88 -12.69
CA LEU A 10 -13.03 6.17 -11.62
C LEU A 10 -13.86 5.00 -12.14
N LYS A 11 -14.55 5.16 -13.28
CA LYS A 11 -15.28 4.07 -13.94
C LYS A 11 -14.35 2.94 -14.39
N LEU A 12 -13.22 3.27 -15.01
CA LEU A 12 -12.22 2.28 -15.43
C LEU A 12 -11.67 1.49 -14.23
N LEU A 13 -11.29 2.19 -13.15
CA LEU A 13 -10.80 1.56 -11.91
C LEU A 13 -11.88 0.71 -11.24
N PHE A 14 -13.13 1.19 -11.22
CA PHE A 14 -14.26 0.46 -10.66
C PHE A 14 -14.51 -0.86 -11.40
N SER A 15 -14.51 -0.84 -12.74
CA SER A 15 -14.64 -2.05 -13.56
C SER A 15 -13.55 -3.06 -13.24
N HIS A 16 -12.30 -2.59 -13.11
CA HIS A 16 -11.18 -3.42 -12.71
C HIS A 16 -11.40 -4.07 -11.34
N LEU A 17 -11.77 -3.28 -10.34
CA LEU A 17 -12.02 -3.80 -8.99
C LEU A 17 -13.13 -4.86 -8.97
N ILE A 18 -14.22 -4.64 -9.70
CA ILE A 18 -15.30 -5.62 -9.81
C ILE A 18 -14.79 -6.93 -10.41
N VAL A 19 -14.13 -6.87 -11.55
CA VAL A 19 -13.82 -8.10 -12.29
C VAL A 19 -12.70 -8.88 -11.61
N ASP A 20 -11.64 -8.21 -11.17
CA ASP A 20 -10.45 -8.87 -10.62
C ASP A 20 -10.62 -9.36 -9.18
N PHE A 21 -11.49 -8.73 -8.39
CA PHE A 21 -11.69 -9.10 -6.98
C PHE A 21 -13.06 -9.72 -6.68
N ILE A 22 -14.12 -9.35 -7.40
CA ILE A 22 -15.47 -9.87 -7.15
C ILE A 22 -15.77 -11.03 -8.10
N LEU A 23 -15.55 -10.86 -9.41
CA LEU A 23 -15.90 -11.89 -10.40
C LEU A 23 -14.84 -12.98 -10.56
N GLN A 24 -13.58 -12.68 -10.25
CA GLN A 24 -12.49 -13.65 -10.30
C GLN A 24 -12.50 -14.57 -9.08
N THR A 25 -13.16 -15.73 -9.22
CA THR A 25 -13.18 -16.73 -8.15
C THR A 25 -11.87 -17.52 -8.03
N ASN A 26 -11.61 -18.07 -6.84
CA ASN A 26 -10.47 -18.99 -6.59
C ASN A 26 -10.44 -20.18 -7.57
N LYS A 27 -11.60 -20.64 -8.05
CA LYS A 27 -11.71 -21.70 -9.07
C LYS A 27 -11.10 -21.26 -10.40
N ILE A 28 -11.37 -20.03 -10.85
CA ILE A 28 -10.82 -19.46 -12.08
C ILE A 28 -9.30 -19.37 -11.96
N VAL A 29 -8.78 -18.83 -10.85
CA VAL A 29 -7.34 -18.71 -10.60
C VAL A 29 -6.65 -20.08 -10.62
N ARG A 30 -7.24 -21.09 -9.98
CA ARG A 30 -6.70 -22.46 -10.02
C ARG A 30 -6.68 -23.02 -11.44
N LYS A 31 -7.76 -22.85 -12.22
CA LYS A 31 -7.82 -23.35 -13.61
C LYS A 31 -6.84 -22.65 -14.55
N LYS A 32 -6.59 -21.35 -14.35
CA LYS A 32 -5.52 -20.60 -15.03
C LYS A 32 -4.14 -21.25 -14.78
N ARG A 33 -3.81 -21.55 -13.52
CA ARG A 33 -2.55 -22.20 -13.11
C ARG A 33 -2.41 -23.65 -13.58
N GLU A 34 -3.51 -24.38 -13.73
CA GLU A 34 -3.54 -25.72 -14.34
C GLU A 34 -3.24 -25.69 -15.86
N GLY A 35 -2.98 -24.52 -16.46
CA GLY A 35 -2.69 -24.36 -17.89
C GLY A 35 -3.94 -24.26 -18.78
N LYS A 36 -5.13 -24.07 -18.20
CA LYS A 36 -6.36 -23.93 -19.00
C LYS A 36 -6.52 -22.50 -19.53
N TYR A 37 -5.92 -22.23 -20.69
CA TYR A 37 -5.91 -20.92 -21.36
C TYR A 37 -7.30 -20.29 -21.55
N GLN A 38 -8.35 -21.09 -21.71
CA GLN A 38 -9.74 -20.61 -21.81
C GLN A 38 -10.14 -19.68 -20.64
N TYR A 39 -9.65 -19.95 -19.43
CA TYR A 39 -9.97 -19.13 -18.26
C TYR A 39 -9.26 -17.77 -18.27
N HIS A 40 -8.10 -17.66 -18.93
CA HIS A 40 -7.45 -16.38 -19.17
C HIS A 40 -8.23 -15.54 -20.18
N ILE A 41 -8.69 -16.18 -21.27
CA ILE A 41 -9.47 -15.52 -22.33
C ILE A 41 -10.81 -15.03 -21.77
N ILE A 42 -11.58 -15.90 -21.11
CA ILE A 42 -12.89 -15.55 -20.55
C ILE A 42 -12.76 -14.41 -19.54
N HIS A 43 -11.76 -14.47 -18.66
CA HIS A 43 -11.55 -13.43 -17.65
C HIS A 43 -11.16 -12.08 -18.30
N SER A 44 -10.20 -12.10 -19.22
CA SER A 44 -9.75 -10.87 -19.89
C SER A 44 -10.84 -10.26 -20.78
N LEU A 45 -11.69 -11.10 -21.39
CA LEU A 45 -12.86 -10.65 -22.14
C LEU A 45 -13.93 -10.06 -21.22
N THR A 46 -14.16 -10.68 -20.07
CA THR A 46 -15.07 -10.15 -19.05
C THR A 46 -14.61 -8.77 -18.59
N GLN A 47 -13.31 -8.59 -18.33
CA GLN A 47 -12.73 -7.30 -18.00
C GLN A 47 -12.98 -6.25 -19.09
N ALA A 48 -12.67 -6.59 -20.33
CA ALA A 48 -12.82 -5.67 -21.47
C ALA A 48 -14.29 -5.24 -21.67
N LEU A 49 -15.23 -6.19 -21.62
CA LEU A 49 -16.66 -5.91 -21.82
C LEU A 49 -17.26 -5.12 -20.66
N VAL A 50 -16.98 -5.50 -19.41
CA VAL A 50 -17.46 -4.76 -18.23
C VAL A 50 -16.90 -3.34 -18.24
N THR A 51 -15.62 -3.17 -18.57
CA THR A 51 -15.01 -1.85 -18.64
C THR A 51 -15.63 -0.99 -19.73
N TYR A 52 -15.87 -1.55 -20.92
CA TYR A 52 -16.52 -0.83 -22.02
C TYR A 52 -17.95 -0.38 -21.67
N ILE A 53 -18.75 -1.26 -21.08
CA ILE A 53 -20.13 -0.97 -20.67
C ILE A 53 -20.16 0.12 -19.60
N VAL A 54 -19.33 0.01 -18.56
CA VAL A 54 -19.29 0.96 -17.44
C VAL A 54 -18.71 2.32 -17.85
N ALA A 55 -17.72 2.33 -18.75
CA ALA A 55 -17.17 3.57 -19.31
C ALA A 55 -18.26 4.36 -20.06
N GLY A 56 -19.17 3.68 -20.75
CA GLY A 56 -20.30 4.29 -21.47
C GLY A 56 -19.88 5.09 -22.71
N LEU A 57 -18.63 4.91 -23.18
CA LEU A 57 -18.08 5.59 -24.35
C LEU A 57 -18.24 4.73 -25.59
N TRP A 58 -19.48 4.64 -26.10
CA TRP A 58 -19.83 3.72 -27.20
C TRP A 58 -19.11 4.00 -28.53
N ASN A 59 -18.57 5.21 -28.72
CA ASN A 59 -17.77 5.55 -29.89
C ASN A 59 -16.32 5.03 -29.78
N CYS A 60 -15.86 4.69 -28.57
CA CYS A 60 -14.50 4.27 -28.27
C CYS A 60 -14.40 2.74 -28.23
N TRP A 61 -14.81 2.07 -29.31
CA TRP A 61 -14.80 0.59 -29.41
C TRP A 61 -13.40 -0.01 -29.19
N PHE A 62 -12.33 0.74 -29.46
CA PHE A 62 -10.94 0.34 -29.24
C PHE A 62 -10.59 0.04 -27.77
N ILE A 63 -11.40 0.47 -26.79
CA ILE A 63 -11.25 0.12 -25.38
C ILE A 63 -11.24 -1.41 -25.18
N ILE A 64 -12.12 -2.12 -25.90
CA ILE A 64 -12.27 -3.57 -25.77
C ILE A 64 -10.97 -4.31 -26.14
N PRO A 65 -10.43 -4.20 -27.37
CA PRO A 65 -9.23 -4.94 -27.74
C PRO A 65 -8.00 -4.52 -26.92
N ILE A 66 -7.85 -3.24 -26.56
CA ILE A 66 -6.71 -2.80 -25.74
C ILE A 66 -6.75 -3.48 -24.37
N ILE A 67 -7.84 -3.35 -23.62
CA ILE A 67 -7.97 -3.93 -22.28
C ILE A 67 -7.83 -5.44 -22.33
N PHE A 68 -8.48 -6.09 -23.31
CA PHE A 68 -8.39 -7.54 -23.48
C PHE A 68 -6.94 -8.00 -23.63
N ILE A 69 -6.20 -7.40 -24.57
CA ILE A 69 -4.82 -7.80 -24.89
C ILE A 69 -3.90 -7.55 -23.70
N THR A 70 -3.96 -6.36 -23.11
CA THR A 70 -3.07 -6.00 -21.99
C THR A 70 -3.37 -6.84 -20.76
N HIS A 71 -4.66 -7.04 -20.43
CA HIS A 71 -5.05 -7.84 -19.27
C HIS A 71 -4.62 -9.29 -19.45
N PHE A 72 -4.85 -9.85 -20.63
CA PHE A 72 -4.43 -11.21 -20.96
C PHE A 72 -2.91 -11.38 -20.83
N ALA A 73 -2.14 -10.44 -21.36
CA ALA A 73 -0.68 -10.46 -21.28
C ALA A 73 -0.16 -10.37 -19.83
N ILE A 74 -0.73 -9.48 -19.01
CA ILE A 74 -0.36 -9.33 -17.60
C ILE A 74 -0.71 -10.59 -16.80
N ASP A 75 -1.90 -11.16 -17.01
CA ASP A 75 -2.32 -12.42 -16.36
C ASP A 75 -1.43 -13.61 -16.75
N LEU A 76 -1.02 -13.69 -18.02
CA LEU A 76 -0.08 -14.71 -18.49
C LEU A 76 1.31 -14.52 -17.88
N TRP A 77 1.77 -13.28 -17.74
CA TRP A 77 3.02 -13.02 -17.02
C TRP A 77 2.89 -13.44 -15.55
N LYS A 78 1.78 -13.11 -14.88
CA LYS A 78 1.55 -13.42 -13.47
C LYS A 78 1.62 -14.91 -13.15
N ILE A 79 1.13 -15.80 -14.02
CA ILE A 79 1.19 -17.25 -13.78
C ILE A 79 2.62 -17.81 -13.80
N THR A 80 3.56 -17.12 -14.45
CA THR A 80 4.99 -17.50 -14.41
C THR A 80 5.64 -17.18 -13.07
N GLN A 81 4.98 -16.38 -12.23
CA GLN A 81 5.50 -15.89 -10.96
C GLN A 81 5.00 -16.75 -9.78
N LYS A 82 5.83 -16.84 -8.74
CA LYS A 82 5.44 -17.49 -7.47
C LYS A 82 4.34 -16.69 -6.77
N GLU A 83 3.45 -17.39 -6.05
CA GLU A 83 2.42 -16.75 -5.20
C GLU A 83 3.05 -16.03 -4.02
N LYS A 84 3.30 -14.74 -4.21
CA LYS A 84 3.88 -13.86 -3.19
C LYS A 84 3.23 -12.49 -3.29
N LEU A 85 3.20 -11.77 -2.16
CA LEU A 85 2.61 -10.43 -2.09
C LEU A 85 3.18 -9.48 -3.16
N TYR A 86 4.50 -9.50 -3.42
CA TYR A 86 5.08 -8.63 -4.44
C TYR A 86 4.56 -8.93 -5.85
N SER A 87 4.32 -10.21 -6.19
CA SER A 87 3.80 -10.60 -7.51
C SER A 87 2.39 -10.09 -7.69
N PHE A 88 1.57 -10.17 -6.63
CA PHE A 88 0.24 -9.58 -6.59
C PHE A 88 0.28 -8.05 -6.71
N ILE A 89 1.18 -7.36 -6.00
CA ILE A 89 1.29 -5.89 -6.10
C ILE A 89 1.72 -5.46 -7.51
N ILE A 90 2.71 -6.10 -8.12
CA ILE A 90 3.17 -5.74 -9.47
C ILE A 90 2.04 -5.95 -10.49
N ASP A 91 1.31 -7.06 -10.40
CA ASP A 91 0.14 -7.33 -11.24
C ASP A 91 -0.90 -6.19 -11.17
N GLN A 92 -1.27 -5.75 -9.97
CA GLN A 92 -2.23 -4.66 -9.80
C GLN A 92 -1.69 -3.31 -10.30
N VAL A 93 -0.40 -3.03 -10.09
CA VAL A 93 0.24 -1.82 -10.61
C VAL A 93 0.23 -1.81 -12.15
N LEU A 94 0.55 -2.93 -12.80
CA LEU A 94 0.53 -3.03 -14.26
C LEU A 94 -0.87 -2.79 -14.82
N HIS A 95 -1.91 -3.38 -14.22
CA HIS A 95 -3.30 -3.15 -14.63
C HIS A 95 -3.70 -1.68 -14.46
N ILE A 96 -3.40 -1.07 -13.31
CA ILE A 96 -3.71 0.35 -13.07
C ILE A 96 -2.96 1.25 -14.06
N LEU A 97 -1.70 0.96 -14.39
CA LEU A 97 -0.93 1.73 -15.37
C LEU A 97 -1.56 1.69 -16.76
N VAL A 98 -2.07 0.53 -17.20
CA VAL A 98 -2.82 0.42 -18.46
C VAL A 98 -4.06 1.30 -18.43
N LEU A 99 -4.84 1.28 -17.35
CA LEU A 99 -6.08 2.06 -17.24
C LEU A 99 -5.79 3.57 -17.20
N CYS A 100 -4.77 4.00 -16.45
CA CYS A 100 -4.31 5.39 -16.44
C CYS A 100 -3.84 5.83 -17.83
N THR A 101 -3.07 4.98 -18.53
CA THR A 101 -2.61 5.29 -19.90
C THR A 101 -3.78 5.43 -20.86
N LEU A 102 -4.74 4.51 -20.80
CA LEU A 102 -5.95 4.54 -21.62
C LEU A 102 -6.78 5.81 -21.35
N TRP A 103 -6.95 6.17 -20.07
CA TRP A 103 -7.63 7.40 -19.67
C TRP A 103 -6.94 8.64 -20.26
N VAL A 104 -5.62 8.77 -20.10
CA VAL A 104 -4.85 9.92 -20.65
C VAL A 104 -4.96 9.99 -22.17
N VAL A 105 -4.94 8.86 -22.86
CA VAL A 105 -5.07 8.80 -24.32
C VAL A 105 -6.46 9.23 -24.78
N ILE A 106 -7.53 8.80 -24.09
CA ILE A 106 -8.91 9.15 -24.44
C ILE A 106 -9.18 10.64 -24.16
N THR A 107 -8.74 11.16 -23.01
CA THR A 107 -8.97 12.56 -22.62
C THR A 107 -7.97 13.53 -23.24
N LYS A 108 -6.92 13.02 -23.90
CA LYS A 108 -5.81 13.79 -24.51
C LYS A 108 -5.08 14.71 -23.54
N GLN A 109 -5.00 14.35 -22.26
CA GLN A 109 -4.44 15.17 -21.18
C GLN A 109 -2.92 15.01 -20.99
N TYR A 110 -2.17 14.72 -22.06
CA TYR A 110 -0.73 14.46 -21.97
C TYR A 110 0.06 15.59 -21.28
N ALA A 111 -0.26 16.85 -21.62
CA ALA A 111 0.38 18.01 -21.01
C ALA A 111 0.04 18.16 -19.52
N ALA A 112 -1.22 17.91 -19.11
CA ALA A 112 -1.62 17.99 -17.70
C ALA A 112 -0.87 16.95 -16.84
N VAL A 113 -0.69 15.74 -17.36
CA VAL A 113 0.09 14.70 -16.67
C VAL A 113 1.55 15.12 -16.52
N GLY A 114 2.13 15.71 -17.57
CA GLY A 114 3.48 16.27 -17.52
C GLY A 114 3.63 17.36 -16.44
N ASP A 115 2.67 18.28 -16.37
CA ASP A 115 2.65 19.35 -15.35
C ASP A 115 2.52 18.78 -13.94
N ILE A 116 1.65 17.78 -13.74
CA ILE A 116 1.47 17.11 -12.44
C ILE A 116 2.78 16.46 -11.99
N LEU A 117 3.45 15.73 -12.88
CA LEU A 117 4.73 15.09 -12.56
C LEU A 117 5.79 16.13 -12.17
N GLN A 118 5.88 17.24 -12.90
CA GLN A 118 6.79 18.33 -12.57
C GLN A 118 6.45 18.96 -11.21
N ASN A 119 5.16 19.17 -10.93
CA ASN A 119 4.70 19.74 -9.67
C ASN A 119 5.00 18.81 -8.49
N ILE A 120 4.82 17.48 -8.66
CA ILE A 120 5.21 16.50 -7.63
C ILE A 120 6.71 16.56 -7.38
N MET A 121 7.53 16.63 -8.44
CA MET A 121 8.99 16.72 -8.30
C MET A 121 9.45 18.00 -7.59
N LYS A 122 8.77 19.12 -7.82
CA LYS A 122 9.04 20.42 -7.18
C LYS A 122 8.41 20.58 -5.80
N CYS A 123 7.57 19.65 -5.37
CA CYS A 123 6.85 19.78 -4.10
C CYS A 123 7.73 19.31 -2.93
N ASP A 124 8.30 20.25 -2.18
CA ASP A 124 9.08 19.94 -0.97
C ASP A 124 8.30 19.06 0.03
N LYS A 125 6.99 19.32 0.18
CA LYS A 125 6.11 18.55 1.07
C LYS A 125 6.05 17.08 0.67
N CYS A 126 6.02 16.77 -0.63
CA CYS A 126 6.03 15.39 -1.12
C CYS A 126 7.31 14.67 -0.70
N TRP A 127 8.46 15.33 -0.81
CA TRP A 127 9.74 14.78 -0.40
C TRP A 127 9.85 14.62 1.12
N ILE A 128 9.38 15.60 1.90
CA ILE A 128 9.31 15.50 3.37
C ILE A 128 8.48 14.28 3.78
N TYR A 129 7.31 14.08 3.16
CA TYR A 129 6.47 12.92 3.45
C TYR A 129 7.14 11.61 3.07
N LEU A 130 7.74 11.53 1.88
CA LEU A 130 8.43 10.34 1.42
C LEU A 130 9.58 9.94 2.37
N ILE A 131 10.44 10.91 2.73
CA ILE A 131 11.57 10.68 3.63
C ILE A 131 11.06 10.23 5.01
N GLY A 132 10.05 10.91 5.56
CA GLY A 132 9.51 10.59 6.87
C GLY A 132 8.92 9.17 6.96
N TYR A 133 8.12 8.76 5.97
CA TYR A 133 7.62 7.39 5.89
C TYR A 133 8.74 6.37 5.68
N LEU A 134 9.77 6.67 4.87
CA LEU A 134 10.92 5.76 4.72
C LEU A 134 11.70 5.59 6.03
N LEU A 135 11.91 6.65 6.80
CA LEU A 135 12.65 6.63 8.06
C LEU A 135 11.97 5.75 9.12
N ILE A 136 10.65 5.82 9.27
CA ILE A 136 9.94 4.99 10.25
C ILE A 136 9.85 3.51 9.89
N LEU A 137 10.10 3.13 8.64
CA LEU A 137 10.08 1.73 8.25
C LEU A 137 11.40 1.06 8.69
N LYS A 138 12.24 0.70 7.72
CA LYS A 138 13.44 -0.09 7.97
C LYS A 138 14.46 0.60 8.89
N PRO A 139 14.79 1.90 8.71
CA PRO A 139 15.77 2.59 9.56
C PRO A 139 15.39 2.59 11.05
N ALA A 140 14.16 3.00 11.39
CA ALA A 140 13.69 2.97 12.78
C ALA A 140 13.65 1.53 13.35
N SER A 141 13.25 0.51 12.58
CA SER A 141 13.31 -0.87 13.05
C SER A 141 14.74 -1.35 13.33
N ILE A 142 15.72 -0.95 12.52
CA ILE A 142 17.14 -1.27 12.76
C ILE A 142 17.60 -0.60 14.06
N PHE A 143 17.31 0.70 14.22
CA PHE A 143 17.64 1.44 15.43
C PHE A 143 17.02 0.80 16.68
N LEU A 144 15.72 0.50 16.64
CA LEU A 144 15.01 -0.14 17.75
C LEU A 144 15.58 -1.52 18.08
N GLY A 145 15.95 -2.31 17.06
CA GLY A 145 16.58 -3.61 17.26
C GLY A 145 17.94 -3.51 17.98
N LEU A 146 18.72 -2.47 17.70
CA LEU A 146 19.96 -2.18 18.41
C LEU A 146 19.70 -1.63 19.82
N PHE A 147 18.73 -0.71 19.96
CA PHE A 147 18.36 -0.10 21.23
C PHE A 147 17.88 -1.15 22.25
N THR A 148 17.01 -2.07 21.82
CA THR A 148 16.42 -3.08 22.69
C THR A 148 17.28 -4.33 22.86
N LYS A 149 18.45 -4.41 22.20
CA LYS A 149 19.34 -5.59 22.19
C LYS A 149 19.69 -6.11 23.59
N ARG A 150 19.89 -5.22 24.57
CA ARG A 150 20.25 -5.59 25.95
C ARG A 150 19.13 -6.26 26.75
N TRP A 151 17.87 -6.07 26.34
CA TRP A 151 16.69 -6.64 26.98
C TRP A 151 16.13 -7.86 26.22
N ARG A 152 16.73 -8.21 25.08
CA ARG A 152 16.29 -9.35 24.28
C ARG A 152 16.81 -10.64 24.90
N GLU A 153 15.90 -11.56 25.21
CA GLU A 153 16.30 -12.91 25.64
C GLU A 153 16.95 -13.67 24.48
N LYS A 154 18.03 -14.42 24.78
CA LYS A 154 18.66 -15.36 23.83
C LYS A 154 17.79 -16.61 23.75
N GLY A 155 16.71 -16.56 22.98
CA GLY A 155 15.84 -17.69 22.67
C GLY A 155 15.71 -17.91 21.17
N ASN A 156 15.47 -19.16 20.75
CA ASN A 156 15.14 -19.49 19.37
C ASN A 156 13.69 -19.09 19.07
N VAL A 157 13.45 -17.81 18.79
CA VAL A 157 12.18 -17.36 18.22
C VAL A 157 12.17 -17.75 16.74
N SER A 158 11.07 -18.33 16.26
CA SER A 158 10.95 -18.67 14.84
C SER A 158 11.05 -17.41 13.96
N GLU A 159 11.71 -17.54 12.81
CA GLU A 159 11.89 -16.44 11.85
C GLU A 159 10.54 -15.85 11.40
N SER A 160 9.51 -16.68 11.28
CA SER A 160 8.14 -16.24 10.93
C SER A 160 7.53 -15.31 11.98
N LEU A 161 7.72 -15.60 13.27
CA LEU A 161 7.19 -14.77 14.36
C LEU A 161 7.94 -13.45 14.47
N GLN A 162 9.26 -13.47 14.23
CA GLN A 162 10.07 -12.25 14.16
C GLN A 162 9.63 -11.33 13.01
N ASN A 163 9.35 -11.91 11.83
CA ASN A 163 8.84 -11.16 10.68
C ASN A 163 7.46 -10.55 10.96
N ALA A 164 6.54 -11.29 11.61
CA ALA A 164 5.23 -10.77 11.97
C ALA A 164 5.33 -9.55 12.93
N GLY A 165 6.15 -9.64 13.97
CA GLY A 165 6.37 -8.53 14.91
C GLY A 165 6.97 -7.28 14.25
N GLN A 166 7.84 -7.45 13.25
CA GLN A 166 8.39 -6.34 12.47
C GLN A 166 7.31 -5.64 11.63
N TRP A 167 6.42 -6.40 10.98
CA TRP A 167 5.29 -5.85 10.22
C TRP A 167 4.28 -5.13 11.12
N ILE A 168 3.98 -5.66 12.31
CA ILE A 168 3.14 -4.96 13.31
C ILE A 168 3.76 -3.60 13.64
N GLY A 169 5.06 -3.56 13.93
CA GLY A 169 5.76 -2.31 14.21
C GLY A 169 5.74 -1.32 13.04
N TYR A 170 5.81 -1.79 11.79
CA TYR A 170 5.66 -0.93 10.61
C TYR A 170 4.26 -0.31 10.52
N LEU A 171 3.22 -1.12 10.67
CA LEU A 171 1.83 -0.66 10.59
C LEU A 171 1.52 0.36 11.69
N GLU A 172 1.96 0.11 12.93
CA GLU A 172 1.76 1.03 14.04
C GLU A 172 2.39 2.40 13.78
N ARG A 173 3.65 2.43 13.31
CA ARG A 173 4.33 3.71 13.05
C ARG A 173 3.73 4.45 11.87
N ILE A 174 3.29 3.74 10.82
CA ILE A 174 2.52 4.32 9.71
C ILE A 174 1.26 5.00 10.25
N LEU A 175 0.49 4.31 11.10
CA LEU A 175 -0.73 4.86 11.70
C LEU A 175 -0.43 6.10 12.55
N ILE A 176 0.60 6.05 13.40
CA ILE A 176 1.00 7.17 14.26
C ILE A 176 1.33 8.41 13.42
N ILE A 177 2.23 8.30 12.44
CA ILE A 177 2.58 9.45 11.59
C ILE A 177 1.35 9.95 10.84
N THR A 178 0.54 9.04 10.29
CA THR A 178 -0.68 9.42 9.56
C THR A 178 -1.63 10.22 10.46
N PHE A 179 -1.87 9.77 11.70
CA PHE A 179 -2.68 10.46 12.68
C PHE A 179 -2.16 11.85 13.02
N ILE A 180 -0.84 12.04 13.11
CA ILE A 180 -0.23 13.36 13.32
C ILE A 180 -0.50 14.26 12.10
N LEU A 181 -0.27 13.76 10.89
CA LEU A 181 -0.42 14.55 9.65
C LEU A 181 -1.88 14.96 9.39
N ILE A 182 -2.86 14.17 9.82
CA ILE A 182 -4.29 14.53 9.73
C ILE A 182 -4.79 15.31 10.95
N GLY A 183 -3.92 15.63 11.92
CA GLY A 183 -4.27 16.39 13.13
C GLY A 183 -5.14 15.63 14.14
N LYS A 184 -5.05 14.29 14.17
CA LYS A 184 -5.79 13.40 15.08
C LYS A 184 -4.86 12.72 16.08
N ILE A 185 -4.12 13.50 16.86
CA ILE A 185 -3.12 13.00 17.81
C ILE A 185 -3.78 12.11 18.89
N GLU A 186 -5.05 12.35 19.20
CA GLU A 186 -5.85 11.56 20.15
C GLU A 186 -5.98 10.09 19.71
N ALA A 187 -5.99 9.82 18.40
CA ALA A 187 -6.05 8.47 17.83
C ALA A 187 -4.83 7.60 18.20
N ILE A 188 -3.69 8.23 18.50
CA ILE A 188 -2.49 7.54 18.98
C ILE A 188 -2.73 6.97 20.39
N GLY A 189 -3.50 7.67 21.22
CA GLY A 189 -3.91 7.19 22.55
C GLY A 189 -4.77 5.93 22.46
N PHE A 190 -5.70 5.87 21.50
CA PHE A 190 -6.48 4.66 21.22
C PHE A 190 -5.60 3.50 20.74
N LEU A 191 -4.63 3.77 19.85
CA LEU A 191 -3.69 2.75 19.38
C LEU A 191 -2.85 2.17 20.54
N LEU A 192 -2.37 3.03 21.45
CA LEU A 192 -1.66 2.63 22.66
C LEU A 192 -2.55 1.78 23.58
N ALA A 193 -3.77 2.24 23.86
CA ALA A 193 -4.71 1.54 24.74
C ALA A 193 -5.08 0.15 24.20
N ALA A 194 -5.37 0.04 22.89
CA ALA A 194 -5.66 -1.24 22.24
C ALA A 194 -4.50 -2.23 22.42
N LYS A 195 -3.26 -1.77 22.24
CA LYS A 195 -2.06 -2.60 22.41
C LYS A 195 -1.84 -3.03 23.86
N SER A 196 -2.12 -2.15 24.83
CA SER A 196 -2.05 -2.49 26.26
C SER A 196 -3.06 -3.57 26.64
N ILE A 197 -4.30 -3.51 26.15
CA ILE A 197 -5.36 -4.50 26.44
C ILE A 197 -4.93 -5.91 26.03
N PHE A 198 -4.38 -6.08 24.83
CA PHE A 198 -3.89 -7.40 24.38
C PHE A 198 -2.72 -7.93 25.22
N ARG A 199 -1.95 -7.04 25.87
CA ARG A 199 -0.80 -7.41 26.70
C ARG A 199 -1.17 -7.78 28.13
N PHE A 200 -2.27 -7.25 28.68
CA PHE A 200 -2.69 -7.53 30.06
C PHE A 200 -3.00 -9.02 30.32
N GLY A 201 -3.43 -9.78 29.29
CA GLY A 201 -3.67 -11.23 29.41
C GLY A 201 -2.41 -12.09 29.58
N GLU A 202 -1.22 -11.56 29.26
CA GLU A 202 0.07 -12.27 29.26
C GLU A 202 0.92 -12.01 30.52
N LEU A 203 0.39 -11.30 31.52
CA LEU A 203 1.14 -10.89 32.72
C LEU A 203 1.11 -11.91 33.88
N ASN A 204 0.41 -13.03 33.73
CA ASN A 204 0.13 -13.96 34.84
C ASN A 204 1.18 -15.07 35.05
N LYS A 205 2.27 -15.14 34.27
CA LYS A 205 3.34 -16.15 34.48
C LYS A 205 4.71 -15.48 34.61
N SER A 206 5.46 -15.84 35.66
CA SER A 206 6.74 -15.21 36.03
C SER A 206 7.84 -15.25 34.94
N LYS A 207 7.80 -16.23 34.03
CA LYS A 207 8.70 -16.34 32.87
C LYS A 207 8.38 -15.32 31.75
N GLU A 208 7.21 -14.68 31.82
CA GLU A 208 6.70 -13.71 30.83
C GLU A 208 7.04 -12.25 31.21
N ILE A 209 7.66 -12.00 32.38
CA ILE A 209 7.93 -10.64 32.87
C ILE A 209 9.00 -9.93 32.05
N LYS A 210 10.18 -10.54 31.85
CA LYS A 210 11.27 -9.93 31.06
C LYS A 210 10.90 -9.72 29.59
N THR A 211 10.16 -10.67 29.02
CA THR A 211 9.60 -10.56 27.67
C THR A 211 8.54 -9.45 27.60
N THR A 212 7.77 -9.24 28.66
CA THR A 212 6.81 -8.13 28.75
C THR A 212 7.44 -6.77 28.93
N GLU A 213 8.47 -6.65 29.75
CA GLU A 213 9.27 -5.42 29.83
C GLU A 213 9.93 -5.11 28.49
N TYR A 214 10.53 -6.10 27.81
CA TYR A 214 11.13 -5.92 26.48
C TYR A 214 10.11 -5.41 25.45
N VAL A 215 8.91 -6.00 25.41
CA VAL A 215 7.86 -5.59 24.47
C VAL A 215 7.33 -4.20 24.80
N LEU A 216 7.15 -3.88 26.09
CA LEU A 216 6.66 -2.58 26.54
C LEU A 216 7.68 -1.47 26.23
N ILE A 217 8.95 -1.67 26.57
CA ILE A 217 10.05 -0.73 26.24
C ILE A 217 10.16 -0.56 24.73
N GLY A 218 10.14 -1.64 23.96
CA GLY A 218 10.23 -1.60 22.49
C GLY A 218 9.06 -0.84 21.86
N THR A 219 7.84 -1.03 22.38
CA THR A 219 6.64 -0.34 21.92
C THR A 219 6.70 1.15 22.22
N LEU A 220 6.99 1.53 23.46
CA LEU A 220 7.10 2.93 23.86
C LEU A 220 8.19 3.65 23.06
N ALA A 221 9.37 3.04 22.92
CA ALA A 221 10.45 3.61 22.10
C ALA A 221 10.04 3.77 20.63
N SER A 222 9.35 2.78 20.05
CA SER A 222 8.85 2.83 18.67
C SER A 222 7.84 3.95 18.46
N PHE A 223 6.94 4.14 19.43
CA PHE A 223 5.91 5.18 19.38
C PHE A 223 6.55 6.56 19.52
N THR A 224 7.48 6.73 20.47
CA THR A 224 8.24 7.97 20.64
C THR A 224 8.95 8.38 19.36
N ILE A 225 9.65 7.45 18.69
CA ILE A 225 10.33 7.74 17.42
C ILE A 225 9.33 8.18 16.34
N ALA A 226 8.22 7.46 16.19
CA ALA A 226 7.20 7.80 15.19
C ALA A 226 6.54 9.15 15.48
N ILE A 227 6.29 9.47 16.75
CA ILE A 227 5.74 10.77 17.17
C ILE A 227 6.73 11.89 16.85
N ILE A 228 7.99 11.74 17.24
CA ILE A 228 9.03 12.76 16.96
C ILE A 228 9.16 12.99 15.46
N ILE A 229 9.29 11.93 14.66
CA ILE A 229 9.40 12.06 13.20
C ILE A 229 8.14 12.70 12.61
N GLY A 230 6.94 12.29 13.04
CA GLY A 230 5.68 12.86 12.57
C GLY A 230 5.54 14.34 12.90
N LEU A 231 5.92 14.77 14.10
CA LEU A 231 5.93 16.18 14.49
C LEU A 231 6.93 17.00 13.68
N ILE A 232 8.14 16.46 13.44
CA ILE A 232 9.14 17.09 12.57
C ILE A 232 8.59 17.24 11.14
N MET A 233 7.97 16.19 10.59
CA MET A 233 7.35 16.25 9.26
C MET A 233 6.27 17.32 9.18
N ASN A 234 5.37 17.36 10.16
CA ASN A 234 4.29 18.34 10.21
C ASN A 234 4.83 19.78 10.34
N TRP A 235 5.86 19.98 11.16
CA TRP A 235 6.52 21.27 11.30
C TRP A 235 7.21 21.69 9.99
N LEU A 236 7.99 20.82 9.35
CA LEU A 236 8.65 21.10 8.08
C LEU A 236 7.64 21.36 6.94
N SER A 237 6.50 20.66 6.92
CA SER A 237 5.49 20.83 5.87
C SER A 237 4.60 22.07 6.04
N THR A 238 4.59 22.66 7.24
CA THR A 238 3.85 23.89 7.57
C THR A 238 4.74 25.12 7.66
N TYR A 239 6.07 24.95 7.75
CA TYR A 239 7.01 26.06 7.82
C TYR A 239 6.94 26.92 6.53
N PRO A 240 6.62 28.22 6.62
CA PRO A 240 6.44 29.10 5.46
C PRO A 240 7.76 29.53 4.79
N GLY A 241 8.80 28.68 4.80
CA GLY A 241 10.18 29.09 4.57
C GLY A 241 11.11 28.10 3.88
N SER A 242 10.65 27.28 2.93
CA SER A 242 11.55 26.72 1.90
C SER A 242 11.43 27.59 0.64
N VAL A 243 12.16 28.70 0.62
CA VAL A 243 13.37 28.94 -0.21
C VAL A 243 13.08 28.79 -1.71
N ILE A 244 12.87 29.96 -2.34
CA ILE A 244 13.17 30.35 -3.75
C ILE A 244 13.05 29.25 -4.81
#